data_AF-A0A8T3ZZ37-F1
#
_entry.id   AF-A0A8T3ZZ37-F1
#
_cell.length_a   1.000
_cell.length_b   1.000
_cell.length_c   1.000
_cell.angle_alpha   90.00
_cell.angle_beta   90.00
_cell.angle_gamma   90.00
#
_symmetry.space_group_name_H-M   'P 1'
#
loop_
_entity.id
_entity.type
_entity.pdbx_description
1 polymer ?
#
loop_
_entity_poly.entity_id
_entity_poly.type
_entity_poly.pdbx_seq_one_letter_code
_entity_poly.pdbx_strand_id
1 'polypeptide(L)' 'IWMKNMLFPLDIIWLDSDLKVVHIEHDIPPCKEESCPIYLPSSPARYILEVNANVTKSLPLRL' A
#
# COMPACT_ATOMS: atom_id res chain seq x y z
N ILE A 1 4.46 -4.33 5.05
CA ILE A 1 4.65 -2.94 5.52
C ILE A 1 3.77 -2.69 6.74
N TRP A 2 4.04 -1.62 7.49
CA TRP A 2 3.29 -1.18 8.66
C TRP A 2 3.14 0.35 8.62
N MET A 3 2.25 0.90 9.44
CA MET A 3 1.97 2.34 9.49
C MET A 3 2.40 2.99 10.82
N LYS A 4 3.38 2.40 11.53
CA LYS A 4 3.87 2.96 12.80
C LYS A 4 4.52 4.32 12.54
N ASN A 5 4.12 5.32 13.32
CA ASN A 5 4.58 6.72 13.21
C ASN A 5 4.25 7.44 11.89
N MET A 6 3.41 6.86 11.02
CA MET A 6 2.92 7.60 9.85
C MET A 6 1.96 8.70 10.29
N LEU A 7 1.99 9.84 9.58
CA LEU A 7 1.20 11.02 9.95
C LEU A 7 -0.09 11.16 9.14
N PHE A 8 -0.19 10.48 8.01
CA PHE A 8 -1.31 10.56 7.08
C PHE A 8 -1.59 9.18 6.47
N PRO A 9 -2.82 8.95 5.96
CA PRO A 9 -3.19 7.67 5.37
C PRO A 9 -2.58 7.48 3.98
N LEU A 10 -2.34 6.23 3.61
CA LEU A 10 -1.74 5.85 2.32
C LEU A 10 -2.59 4.83 1.58
N ASP A 11 -2.47 4.85 0.24
CA ASP A 11 -2.65 3.63 -0.54
C ASP A 11 -1.28 2.99 -0.75
N ILE A 12 -1.21 1.66 -0.68
CA ILE A 12 0.02 0.90 -0.88
C ILE A 12 -0.18 -0.03 -2.06
N ILE A 13 0.67 0.11 -3.08
CA ILE A 13 0.60 -0.64 -4.33
C ILE A 13 1.81 -1.57 -4.39
N TRP A 14 1.56 -2.86 -4.55
CA TRP A 14 2.62 -3.85 -4.76
C TRP A 14 2.72 -4.21 -6.22
N LEU A 15 3.96 -4.34 -6.70
CA LEU A 15 4.26 -4.65 -8.09
C LEU A 15 5.15 -5.89 -8.18
N ASP A 16 4.91 -6.75 -9.17
CA ASP A 16 5.80 -7.86 -9.50
C ASP A 16 7.10 -7.39 -10.21
N SER A 17 7.93 -8.33 -10.64
CA SER A 17 9.18 -8.02 -11.36
C SER A 17 8.97 -7.35 -12.72
N ASP A 18 7.78 -7.48 -13.31
CA ASP A 18 7.41 -6.91 -14.60
C ASP A 18 6.65 -5.59 -14.45
N LEU A 19 6.63 -5.02 -13.23
CA LEU A 19 5.92 -3.79 -12.87
C LEU A 19 4.39 -3.89 -13.00
N LYS A 20 3.81 -5.09 -12.91
CA LYS A 20 2.35 -5.26 -12.87
C LYS A 20 1.85 -5.16 -11.43
N VAL A 21 0.68 -4.55 -11.26
CA VAL A 21 0.07 -4.42 -9.93
C VAL A 21 -0.47 -5.78 -9.50
N VAL A 22 0.05 -6.30 -8.39
CA VAL A 22 -0.35 -7.61 -7.85
C VAL A 22 -1.18 -7.52 -6.59
N HIS A 23 -1.15 -6.37 -5.91
CA HIS A 23 -1.93 -6.12 -4.72
C HIS A 23 -2.05 -4.61 -4.47
N ILE A 24 -3.18 -4.18 -3.92
CA ILE A 24 -3.37 -2.81 -3.43
C ILE A 24 -4.08 -2.87 -2.09
N GLU A 25 -3.54 -2.14 -1.11
CA GLU A 25 -4.24 -1.80 0.13
C GLU A 25 -4.63 -0.32 0.06
N HIS A 26 -5.88 -0.01 0.38
CA HIS A 26 -6.45 1.32 0.22
C HIS A 26 -6.66 2.02 1.56
N ASP A 27 -6.40 3.33 1.59
CA ASP A 27 -6.72 4.23 2.72
C ASP A 27 -6.29 3.68 4.09
N ILE A 28 -5.06 3.17 4.15
CA ILE A 28 -4.52 2.58 5.36
C ILE A 28 -4.25 3.71 6.37
N PRO A 29 -4.87 3.70 7.57
CA PRO A 29 -4.70 4.77 8.53
C PRO A 29 -3.34 4.70 9.23
N PRO A 30 -2.82 5.85 9.73
CA PRO A 30 -1.79 5.87 10.75
C PRO A 30 -2.05 4.90 11.90
N CYS A 31 -1.06 4.10 12.25
CA CYS A 31 -1.14 3.24 13.43
C CYS A 31 -0.64 4.02 14.67
N LYS A 32 -1.48 4.05 15.71
CA LYS A 32 -1.20 4.75 16.99
C LYS A 32 -0.81 3.79 18.12
N GLU A 33 -0.91 2.49 17.90
CA GLU A 33 -0.64 1.46 18.90
C GLU A 33 0.81 0.97 18.81
N GLU A 34 1.31 0.37 19.89
CA GLU A 34 2.64 -0.24 19.88
C GLU A 34 2.71 -1.46 18.95
N SER A 35 1.60 -2.22 18.88
CA SER A 35 1.44 -3.39 18.03
C SER A 35 0.67 -3.03 16.77
N CYS A 36 1.37 -2.55 15.75
CA CYS A 36 0.76 -2.19 14.48
C CYS A 36 0.47 -3.40 13.59
N PRO A 37 -0.62 -3.36 12.79
CA PRO A 37 -0.87 -4.35 11.77
C PRO A 37 0.24 -4.34 10.71
N ILE A 38 0.51 -5.53 10.17
CA ILE A 38 1.43 -5.71 9.05
C ILE A 38 0.61 -6.07 7.81
N TYR A 39 0.76 -5.27 6.78
CA TYR A 39 0.14 -5.45 5.47
C TYR A 39 1.09 -6.21 4.55
N LEU A 40 0.59 -7.23 3.88
CA LEU A 40 1.34 -8.14 3.02
C LEU A 40 0.65 -8.25 1.67
N PRO A 41 1.38 -8.34 0.56
CA PRO A 41 0.76 -8.56 -0.73
C PRO A 41 0.15 -9.96 -0.81
N SER A 42 -0.92 -10.10 -1.59
CA SER A 42 -1.55 -11.41 -1.88
C SER A 42 -0.73 -12.31 -2.80
N SER A 43 0.31 -11.78 -3.44
CA SER A 43 1.16 -12.46 -4.43
C SER A 43 2.62 -12.01 -4.29
N PRO A 44 3.61 -12.77 -4.83
CA PRO A 44 5.00 -12.32 -4.84
C PRO A 44 5.14 -10.92 -5.46
N ALA A 45 5.74 -10.02 -4.70
CA ALA A 45 5.99 -8.64 -5.12
C ALA A 45 7.49 -8.33 -5.02
N ARG A 46 7.97 -7.51 -5.94
CA ARG A 46 9.35 -7.02 -5.97
C ARG A 46 9.45 -5.56 -5.54
N TYR A 47 8.40 -4.78 -5.78
CA TYR A 47 8.39 -3.34 -5.49
C TYR A 47 7.14 -2.93 -4.72
N ILE A 48 7.26 -1.81 -4.00
CA ILE A 48 6.17 -1.13 -3.30
C ILE A 48 6.16 0.32 -3.76
N LEU A 49 4.98 0.85 -4.05
CA LEU A 49 4.75 2.28 -4.25
C LEU A 49 3.76 2.77 -3.19
N GLU A 50 4.22 3.67 -2.33
CA GLU A 50 3.39 4.36 -1.33
C GLU A 50 2.92 5.70 -1.91
N VAL A 51 1.61 5.93 -1.89
CA VAL A 51 1.00 7.18 -2.36
C VAL A 51 -0.04 7.66 -1.36
N ASN A 52 -0.38 8.95 -1.41
CA ASN A 52 -1.45 9.51 -0.59
C ASN A 52 -2.75 8.69 -0.77
N ALA A 53 -3.51 8.51 0.31
CA ALA A 53 -4.76 7.77 0.26
C ALA A 53 -5.71 8.27 -0.83
N ASN A 54 -6.42 7.33 -1.45
CA ASN A 54 -7.37 7.52 -2.54
C ASN A 54 -6.76 7.95 -3.90
N VAL A 55 -5.44 8.03 -4.05
CA VAL A 55 -4.80 8.23 -5.36
C VAL A 55 -5.13 7.07 -6.31
N THR A 56 -5.21 5.83 -5.81
CA THR A 56 -5.51 4.67 -6.67
C THR A 56 -6.95 4.65 -7.17
N LYS A 57 -7.85 5.42 -6.52
CA LYS A 57 -9.25 5.56 -6.95
C LYS A 57 -9.44 6.67 -7.99
N SER A 58 -8.51 7.64 -8.05
CA SER A 58 -8.59 8.79 -8.94
C SER A 58 -7.82 8.61 -10.25
N LEU A 59 -6.89 7.64 -10.30
CA LEU A 59 -6.08 7.36 -11.47
C LEU A 59 -6.46 6.04 -12.14
N PRO A 60 -6.41 5.96 -13.49
CA PRO A 60 -6.58 4.71 -14.21
C PRO A 60 -5.33 3.83 -14.00
N LEU A 61 -5.40 2.92 -13.04
CA LEU A 61 -4.38 1.90 -12.83
C LEU A 61 -4.56 0.75 -13.84
N ARG A 62 -3.43 0.28 -14.38
CA ARG A 62 -3.40 -0.95 -15.16
C ARG A 62 -3.02 -2.09 -14.23
N LEU A 63 -4.04 -2.89 -13.90
CA LEU A 63 -3.91 -4.12 -13.10
C LEU A 63 -3.40 -5.26 -13.98
#